data_AF-A0A815SLQ9-F1
#
_entry.id   AF-A0A815SLQ9-F1
#
_cell.length_a   1.000
_cell.length_b   1.000
_cell.length_c   1.000
_cell.angle_alpha   90.00
_cell.angle_beta   90.00
_cell.angle_gamma   90.00
#
_symmetry.space_group_name_H-M   'P 1'
#
loop_
_entity.id
_entity.type
_entity.pdbx_description
1 polymer ?
#
loop_
_entity_poly.entity_id
_entity_poly.type
_entity_poly.pdbx_seq_one_letter_code
_entity_poly.pdbx_strand_id
1 'polypeptide(L)'
;MTVKLDYDYIEENLILQDLTCALCTDPLLEPVCAQQCGHTYCRACITASFRRKSECPTCRLVLTLDDFHPVYTRSFLNQLNQLLVKCKFCSEENIQRGNYEDHAKMCSKKPVSCAAADLNCPWTGRHNKLEEHMKTCPLMQVRPMIVELKEKMKRQTEQIQFLYTMLEKISANHQETCKEDYSGEAICDVCDESCSHNGSNNGLHYCPQTDICQKCLNKYRP
;
A
#
# COMPACT_ATOMS: atom_id res chain seq x y z
N MET A 1 5.22 -23.32 2.86
CA MET A 1 4.61 -22.31 3.77
C MET A 1 3.12 -22.41 3.54
N THR A 2 2.39 -22.97 4.49
CA THR A 2 0.92 -23.06 4.44
C THR A 2 0.35 -21.69 4.83
N VAL A 3 -0.45 -21.08 3.96
CA VAL A 3 -1.20 -19.87 4.29
C VAL A 3 -2.20 -20.25 5.36
N LYS A 4 -2.15 -19.59 6.53
CA LYS A 4 -3.11 -19.86 7.61
C LYS A 4 -4.41 -19.15 7.29
N LEU A 5 -5.41 -19.90 6.84
CA LEU A 5 -6.75 -19.39 6.53
C LEU A 5 -7.63 -19.36 7.78
N ASP A 6 -8.45 -18.33 7.90
CA ASP A 6 -9.42 -18.12 8.98
C ASP A 6 -10.75 -18.89 8.77
N TYR A 7 -10.79 -19.76 7.76
CA TYR A 7 -11.91 -20.62 7.41
C TYR A 7 -11.42 -22.02 7.01
N ASP A 8 -12.36 -22.96 6.99
CA ASP A 8 -12.20 -24.32 6.48
C ASP A 8 -13.17 -24.54 5.32
N TYR A 9 -12.82 -25.38 4.34
CA TYR A 9 -13.73 -25.74 3.26
C TYR A 9 -14.69 -26.83 3.74
N ILE A 10 -15.98 -26.74 3.38
CA ILE A 10 -16.99 -27.69 3.88
C ILE A 10 -16.93 -29.01 3.11
N GLU A 11 -16.83 -28.94 1.79
CA GLU A 11 -16.90 -30.10 0.90
C GLU A 11 -15.56 -30.32 0.16
N GLU A 12 -14.46 -30.44 0.92
CA GLU A 12 -13.11 -30.57 0.36
C GLU A 12 -13.00 -31.66 -0.73
N ASN A 13 -13.67 -32.79 -0.54
CA ASN A 13 -13.66 -33.92 -1.47
C ASN A 13 -14.44 -33.66 -2.78
N LEU A 14 -15.32 -32.65 -2.81
CA LEU A 14 -16.10 -32.29 -4.00
C LEU A 14 -15.47 -31.12 -4.78
N ILE A 15 -14.37 -30.56 -4.28
CA ILE A 15 -13.65 -29.50 -4.97
C ILE A 15 -12.99 -30.10 -6.22
N LEU A 16 -13.30 -29.50 -7.37
CA LEU A 16 -12.73 -29.91 -8.65
C LEU A 16 -11.19 -29.80 -8.59
N GLN A 17 -10.51 -30.82 -9.11
CA GLN A 17 -9.05 -30.87 -9.12
C GLN A 17 -8.43 -29.65 -9.84
N ASP A 18 -9.09 -29.13 -10.88
CA ASP A 18 -8.66 -27.93 -11.62
C ASP A 18 -8.66 -26.65 -10.77
N LEU A 19 -9.35 -26.64 -9.62
CA LEU A 19 -9.38 -25.54 -8.66
C LEU A 19 -8.34 -25.70 -7.54
N THR A 20 -7.58 -26.79 -7.54
CA THR A 20 -6.59 -27.11 -6.51
C THR A 20 -5.17 -26.85 -6.99
N CYS A 21 -4.30 -26.48 -6.06
CA CYS A 21 -2.89 -26.24 -6.34
C CYS A 21 -2.11 -27.55 -6.30
N ALA A 22 -1.40 -27.89 -7.38
CA ALA A 22 -0.57 -29.11 -7.41
C ALA A 22 0.62 -29.11 -6.41
N LEU A 23 0.92 -27.98 -5.77
CA LEU A 23 2.01 -27.85 -4.79
C LEU A 23 1.55 -27.97 -3.33
N CYS A 24 0.40 -27.38 -2.97
CA CYS A 24 -0.11 -27.43 -1.59
C CYS A 24 -1.38 -28.27 -1.45
N THR A 25 -1.93 -28.80 -2.55
CA THR A 25 -3.15 -29.60 -2.62
C THR A 25 -4.44 -28.91 -2.15
N ASP A 26 -4.35 -27.67 -1.67
CA ASP A 26 -5.49 -26.84 -1.29
C ASP A 26 -6.09 -26.10 -2.51
N PRO A 27 -7.34 -25.60 -2.41
CA PRO A 27 -7.91 -24.70 -3.39
C PRO A 27 -7.02 -23.46 -3.63
N LEU A 28 -6.87 -23.07 -4.89
CA LEU A 28 -5.91 -22.05 -5.33
C LEU A 28 -6.11 -20.71 -4.62
N LEU A 29 -5.06 -20.12 -4.05
CA LEU A 29 -5.02 -18.76 -3.51
C LEU A 29 -4.20 -17.87 -4.44
N GLU A 30 -4.79 -16.75 -4.90
CA GLU A 30 -4.18 -15.86 -5.90
C GLU A 30 -3.59 -16.67 -7.08
N PRO A 31 -4.45 -17.36 -7.86
CA PRO A 31 -4.01 -18.29 -8.89
C PRO A 31 -3.15 -17.57 -9.94
N VAL A 32 -1.98 -18.14 -10.21
CA VAL A 32 -1.09 -17.73 -11.31
C VAL A 32 -0.87 -18.90 -12.26
N CYS A 33 -0.85 -18.62 -13.55
CA CYS A 33 -0.72 -19.60 -14.61
C CYS A 33 0.59 -19.38 -15.37
N ALA A 34 1.29 -20.47 -15.68
CA ALA A 34 2.46 -20.44 -16.55
C ALA A 34 2.03 -20.23 -18.01
N GLN A 35 2.45 -19.14 -18.63
CA GLN A 35 2.04 -18.76 -19.99
C GLN A 35 2.33 -19.85 -21.04
N GLN A 36 3.45 -20.55 -20.91
CA GLN A 36 3.93 -21.50 -21.92
C GLN A 36 3.32 -22.89 -21.79
N CYS A 37 2.89 -23.31 -20.59
CA CYS A 37 2.41 -24.68 -20.35
C CYS A 37 1.03 -24.80 -19.69
N GLY A 38 0.42 -23.69 -19.28
CA GLY A 38 -0.95 -23.65 -18.76
C GLY A 38 -1.13 -24.16 -17.32
N HIS A 39 -0.08 -24.60 -16.64
CA HIS A 39 -0.19 -25.09 -15.26
C HIS A 39 -0.41 -23.94 -14.28
N THR A 40 -1.38 -24.11 -13.38
CA THR A 40 -1.82 -23.09 -12.41
C THR A 40 -1.45 -23.47 -10.98
N TYR A 41 -0.98 -22.49 -10.21
CA TYR A 41 -0.55 -22.65 -8.82
C TYR A 41 -0.95 -21.44 -7.98
N CYS A 42 -0.89 -21.55 -6.65
CA CYS A 42 -0.96 -20.37 -5.79
C CYS A 42 0.29 -19.52 -5.99
N ARG A 43 0.16 -18.18 -6.05
CA ARG A 43 1.29 -17.25 -6.18
C ARG A 43 2.41 -17.55 -5.19
N ALA A 44 2.09 -17.66 -3.91
CA ALA A 44 3.07 -17.96 -2.86
C ALA A 44 3.73 -19.34 -3.03
N CYS A 45 3.00 -20.34 -3.53
CA CYS A 45 3.51 -21.69 -3.71
C CYS A 45 4.54 -21.76 -4.84
N ILE A 46 4.24 -21.17 -5.99
CA ILE A 46 5.17 -21.19 -7.12
C ILE A 46 6.41 -20.35 -6.84
N THR A 47 6.25 -19.17 -6.21
CA THR A 47 7.40 -18.34 -5.78
C THR A 47 8.31 -19.09 -4.82
N ALA A 48 7.75 -19.87 -3.89
CA ALA A 48 8.55 -20.70 -2.99
C ALA A 48 9.24 -21.87 -3.71
N SER A 49 8.58 -22.50 -4.68
CA SER A 49 9.15 -23.59 -5.48
C SER A 49 10.35 -23.12 -6.32
N PHE A 50 10.24 -21.93 -6.92
CA PHE A 50 11.28 -21.35 -7.77
C PHE A 50 12.56 -20.95 -7.02
N ARG A 51 12.51 -20.83 -5.69
CA ARG A 51 13.73 -20.68 -4.86
C ARG A 51 14.62 -21.92 -4.92
N ARG A 52 14.09 -23.07 -5.33
CA ARG A 52 14.83 -24.35 -5.44
C ARG A 52 15.25 -24.63 -6.87
N LYS A 53 14.32 -24.54 -7.82
CA LYS A 53 14.55 -24.79 -9.24
C LYS A 53 13.64 -23.90 -10.10
N SER A 54 14.23 -23.29 -11.13
CA SER A 54 13.53 -22.48 -12.13
C SER A 54 12.89 -23.35 -13.21
N GLU A 55 11.98 -24.22 -12.81
CA GLU A 55 11.23 -25.11 -13.70
C GLU A 55 9.77 -25.24 -13.23
N CYS A 56 8.87 -25.50 -14.17
CA CYS A 56 7.48 -25.83 -13.86
C CYS A 56 7.41 -27.10 -13.00
N PRO A 57 6.82 -27.06 -11.80
CA PRO A 57 6.76 -28.24 -10.93
C PRO A 57 6.00 -29.44 -11.50
N THR A 58 5.08 -29.20 -12.44
CA THR A 58 4.26 -30.27 -13.03
C THR A 58 4.89 -30.87 -14.29
N CYS A 59 5.38 -30.04 -15.23
CA CYS A 59 5.90 -30.52 -16.51
C CYS A 59 7.41 -30.36 -16.70
N ARG A 60 8.13 -29.77 -15.72
CA ARG A 60 9.59 -29.53 -15.74
C ARG A 60 10.08 -28.64 -16.88
N LEU A 61 9.18 -27.90 -17.54
CA LEU A 61 9.57 -26.86 -18.50
C LEU A 61 10.36 -25.77 -17.77
N VAL A 62 11.54 -25.43 -18.28
CA VAL A 62 12.37 -24.36 -17.73
C VAL A 62 11.66 -23.03 -17.97
N LEU A 63 11.41 -22.29 -16.89
CA LEU A 63 10.67 -21.03 -16.88
C LEU A 63 11.31 -20.07 -15.87
N THR A 64 10.92 -18.81 -15.96
CA THR A 64 11.21 -17.77 -14.98
C THR A 64 9.93 -17.38 -14.23
N LEU A 65 10.05 -16.63 -13.12
CA LEU A 65 8.87 -16.14 -12.41
C LEU A 65 8.04 -15.15 -13.25
N ASP A 66 8.67 -14.48 -14.22
CA ASP A 66 8.01 -13.53 -15.11
C ASP A 66 7.12 -14.22 -16.15
N ASP A 67 7.32 -15.53 -16.39
CA ASP A 67 6.46 -16.36 -17.24
C ASP A 67 5.10 -16.71 -16.57
N PHE A 68 4.89 -16.30 -15.31
CA PHE A 68 3.66 -16.54 -14.58
C PHE A 68 2.81 -15.27 -14.49
N HIS A 69 1.58 -15.36 -14.96
CA HIS A 69 0.63 -14.26 -14.88
C HIS A 69 -0.56 -14.64 -13.98
N PRO A 70 -1.21 -13.67 -13.30
CA PRO A 70 -2.45 -13.94 -12.60
C PRO A 70 -3.53 -14.45 -13.54
N VAL A 71 -4.39 -15.34 -13.03
CA VAL A 71 -5.54 -15.84 -13.77
C VAL A 71 -6.69 -14.84 -13.63
N TYR A 72 -7.15 -14.28 -14.75
CA TYR A 72 -8.27 -13.31 -14.79
C TYR A 72 -9.55 -13.89 -15.38
N THR A 73 -9.54 -15.16 -15.79
CA THR A 73 -10.69 -15.83 -16.41
C THR A 73 -11.87 -15.85 -15.44
N ARG A 74 -12.92 -15.06 -15.74
CA ARG A 74 -14.05 -14.84 -14.83
C ARG A 74 -14.77 -16.13 -14.45
N SER A 75 -15.01 -17.05 -15.39
CA SER A 75 -15.67 -18.32 -15.11
C SER A 75 -14.90 -19.16 -14.11
N PHE A 76 -13.57 -19.27 -14.29
CA PHE A 76 -12.67 -19.98 -13.39
C PHE A 76 -12.67 -19.35 -11.98
N LEU A 77 -12.52 -18.02 -11.89
CA LEU A 77 -12.56 -17.31 -10.62
C LEU A 77 -13.92 -17.43 -9.93
N ASN A 78 -15.01 -17.40 -10.68
CA ASN A 78 -16.35 -17.61 -10.14
C ASN A 78 -16.52 -19.01 -9.55
N GLN A 79 -16.07 -20.06 -10.24
CA GLN A 79 -16.09 -21.43 -9.71
C GLN A 79 -15.31 -21.54 -8.40
N LEU A 80 -14.12 -20.93 -8.35
CA LEU A 80 -13.29 -20.89 -7.15
C LEU A 80 -13.96 -20.12 -6.00
N ASN A 81 -14.61 -19.00 -6.30
CA ASN A 81 -15.27 -18.13 -5.32
C ASN A 81 -16.59 -18.69 -4.80
N GLN A 82 -17.24 -19.59 -5.53
CA GLN A 82 -18.48 -20.26 -5.14
C GLN A 82 -18.26 -21.40 -4.14
N LEU A 83 -17.02 -21.86 -3.94
CA LEU A 83 -16.70 -22.86 -2.94
C LEU A 83 -17.19 -22.41 -1.55
N LEU A 84 -17.85 -23.33 -0.84
CA LEU A 84 -18.43 -23.04 0.47
C LEU A 84 -17.40 -23.25 1.58
N VAL A 85 -17.35 -22.29 2.49
CA VAL A 85 -16.44 -22.28 3.62
C VAL A 85 -17.20 -22.13 4.93
N LYS A 86 -16.57 -22.63 6.00
CA LYS A 86 -16.97 -22.49 7.39
C LYS A 86 -16.01 -21.56 8.10
N CYS A 87 -16.53 -20.55 8.79
CA CYS A 87 -15.71 -19.65 9.57
C CYS A 87 -15.18 -20.33 10.84
N LYS A 88 -13.86 -20.29 11.08
CA LYS A 88 -13.22 -20.87 12.28
C LYS A 88 -13.60 -20.19 13.58
N PHE A 89 -14.09 -18.95 13.51
CA PHE A 89 -14.37 -18.14 14.69
C PHE A 89 -15.83 -18.21 15.12
N CYS A 90 -16.78 -17.96 14.21
CA CYS A 90 -18.21 -17.97 14.54
C CYS A 90 -18.89 -19.31 14.30
N SER A 91 -18.27 -20.20 13.52
CA SER A 91 -18.82 -21.47 13.03
C SER A 91 -19.98 -21.33 12.04
N GLU A 92 -20.16 -20.16 11.44
CA GLU A 92 -21.10 -19.96 10.34
C GLU A 92 -20.63 -20.73 9.11
N GLU A 93 -21.54 -21.47 8.50
CA GLU A 93 -21.32 -22.36 7.37
C GLU A 93 -21.98 -21.80 6.10
N ASN A 94 -21.68 -22.41 4.96
CA ASN A 94 -22.24 -22.02 3.65
C ASN A 94 -21.91 -20.59 3.21
N ILE A 95 -20.80 -20.04 3.70
CA ILE A 95 -20.27 -18.77 3.23
C ILE A 95 -19.54 -19.04 1.91
N GLN A 96 -19.88 -18.33 0.84
CA GLN A 96 -19.09 -18.38 -0.38
C GLN A 96 -17.69 -17.84 -0.10
N ARG A 97 -16.65 -18.57 -0.52
CA ARG A 97 -15.25 -18.17 -0.37
C ARG A 97 -15.01 -16.73 -0.82
N GLY A 98 -15.60 -16.32 -1.93
CA GLY A 98 -15.48 -14.95 -2.46
C GLY A 98 -16.06 -13.87 -1.53
N ASN A 99 -17.03 -14.23 -0.68
CA ASN A 99 -17.70 -13.33 0.25
C ASN A 99 -17.16 -13.44 1.68
N TYR A 100 -16.17 -14.31 1.92
CA TYR A 100 -15.63 -14.53 3.25
C TYR A 100 -15.03 -13.26 3.86
N GLU A 101 -14.40 -12.40 3.05
CA GLU A 101 -13.82 -11.14 3.53
C GLU A 101 -14.89 -10.19 4.10
N ASP A 102 -16.06 -10.14 3.47
CA ASP A 102 -17.18 -9.32 3.95
C ASP A 102 -17.80 -9.91 5.21
N HIS A 103 -17.91 -11.24 5.29
CA HIS A 103 -18.24 -11.92 6.53
C HIS A 103 -17.21 -11.59 7.63
N ALA A 104 -15.91 -11.66 7.33
CA ALA A 104 -14.84 -11.49 8.30
C ALA A 104 -14.85 -10.10 8.95
N LYS A 105 -15.22 -9.05 8.20
CA LYS A 105 -15.41 -7.69 8.73
C LYS A 105 -16.54 -7.59 9.76
N MET A 106 -17.58 -8.41 9.61
CA MET A 106 -18.77 -8.40 10.47
C MET A 106 -18.81 -9.56 11.48
N CYS A 107 -17.83 -10.46 11.44
CA CYS A 107 -17.79 -11.67 12.24
C CYS A 107 -17.62 -11.35 13.72
N SER A 108 -18.70 -11.51 14.50
CA SER A 108 -18.77 -11.19 15.93
C SER A 108 -17.70 -11.88 16.79
N LYS A 109 -17.25 -13.08 16.41
CA LYS A 109 -16.28 -13.88 17.17
C LYS A 109 -14.85 -13.78 16.64
N LYS A 110 -14.62 -13.15 15.48
CA LYS A 110 -13.28 -12.97 14.92
C LYS A 110 -12.45 -12.09 15.87
N PRO A 111 -11.21 -12.49 16.21
CA PRO A 111 -10.28 -11.64 16.94
C PRO A 111 -9.93 -10.39 16.13
N VAL A 112 -10.12 -9.23 16.73
CA VAL A 112 -9.78 -7.92 16.16
C VAL A 112 -8.96 -7.13 17.17
N SER A 113 -8.07 -6.28 16.67
CA SER A 113 -7.31 -5.35 17.49
C SER A 113 -8.07 -4.04 17.66
N CYS A 114 -7.77 -3.33 18.75
CA CYS A 114 -8.34 -1.99 18.98
C CYS A 114 -7.97 -1.02 17.84
N ALA A 115 -8.85 -0.06 17.53
CA ALA A 115 -8.55 1.01 16.58
C ALA A 115 -7.34 1.88 16.98
N ALA A 116 -6.97 1.88 18.27
CA ALA A 116 -5.76 2.50 18.79
C ALA A 116 -4.53 1.58 18.81
N ALA A 117 -4.51 0.49 18.05
CA ALA A 117 -3.35 -0.38 17.92
C ALA A 117 -2.11 0.33 17.34
N ASP A 118 -2.29 1.36 16.50
CA ASP A 118 -1.22 2.25 16.01
C ASP A 118 -0.61 3.13 17.10
N LEU A 119 -1.29 3.26 18.24
CA LEU A 119 -0.81 3.88 19.47
C LEU A 119 -0.42 2.81 20.51
N ASN A 120 -0.19 1.58 20.05
CA ASN A 120 0.19 0.42 20.84
C ASN A 120 -0.82 0.04 21.93
N CYS A 121 -2.12 0.22 21.67
CA CYS A 121 -3.14 -0.42 22.50
C CYS A 121 -2.95 -1.96 22.46
N PRO A 122 -2.72 -2.63 23.61
CA PRO A 122 -2.46 -4.06 23.63
C PRO A 122 -3.71 -4.93 23.49
N TRP A 123 -4.89 -4.30 23.41
CA TRP A 123 -6.15 -5.02 23.38
C TRP A 123 -6.35 -5.71 22.02
N THR A 124 -6.52 -7.02 22.09
CA THR A 124 -7.00 -7.87 21.00
C THR A 124 -8.08 -8.78 21.59
N GLY A 125 -9.25 -8.80 20.98
CA GLY A 125 -10.41 -9.53 21.51
C GLY A 125 -11.44 -9.83 20.42
N ARG A 126 -12.55 -10.46 20.81
CA ARG A 126 -13.65 -10.73 19.88
C ARG A 126 -14.28 -9.43 19.39
N HIS A 127 -14.68 -9.37 18.11
CA HIS A 127 -15.33 -8.19 17.52
C HIS A 127 -16.53 -7.69 18.32
N ASN A 128 -17.37 -8.58 18.86
CA ASN A 128 -18.52 -8.18 19.68
C ASN A 128 -18.17 -7.48 21.01
N LYS A 129 -16.92 -7.59 21.47
CA LYS A 129 -16.41 -6.89 22.67
C LYS A 129 -15.63 -5.63 22.33
N LEU A 130 -15.42 -5.35 21.05
CA LEU A 130 -14.70 -4.16 20.58
C LEU A 130 -15.43 -2.88 21.00
N GLU A 131 -16.75 -2.78 20.82
CA GLU A 131 -17.49 -1.56 21.19
C GLU A 131 -17.40 -1.22 22.68
N GLU A 132 -17.51 -2.23 23.55
CA GLU A 132 -17.36 -2.08 25.00
C GLU A 132 -15.95 -1.62 25.37
N HIS A 133 -14.93 -2.20 24.73
CA HIS A 133 -13.55 -1.76 24.87
C HIS A 133 -13.34 -0.33 24.35
N MET A 134 -13.88 0.04 23.19
CA MET A 134 -13.68 1.36 22.59
C MET A 134 -14.19 2.49 23.49
N LYS A 135 -15.29 2.27 24.22
CA LYS A 135 -15.83 3.24 25.19
C LYS A 135 -14.91 3.41 26.41
N THR A 136 -14.19 2.37 26.81
CA THR A 136 -13.35 2.35 28.02
C THR A 136 -11.86 2.54 27.73
N CYS A 137 -11.44 2.44 26.47
CA CYS A 137 -10.05 2.51 26.06
C CYS A 137 -9.47 3.92 26.30
N PRO A 138 -8.48 4.07 27.20
CA PRO A 138 -7.87 5.39 27.47
C PRO A 138 -7.24 6.00 26.22
N LEU A 139 -6.68 5.16 25.35
CA LEU A 139 -6.04 5.61 24.11
C LEU A 139 -7.04 6.14 23.09
N MET A 140 -8.30 5.68 23.10
CA MET A 140 -9.34 6.24 22.24
C MET A 140 -9.74 7.65 22.65
N GLN A 141 -9.66 7.98 23.95
CA GLN A 141 -9.97 9.32 24.46
C GLN A 141 -8.92 10.35 24.03
N VAL A 142 -7.63 9.98 24.07
CA VAL A 142 -6.53 10.87 23.66
C VAL A 142 -6.20 10.81 22.17
N ARG A 143 -6.74 9.83 21.44
CA ARG A 143 -6.47 9.63 20.00
C ARG A 143 -6.68 10.89 19.17
N PRO A 144 -7.79 11.66 19.28
CA PRO A 144 -7.98 12.85 18.46
C PRO A 144 -6.85 13.87 18.65
N MET A 145 -6.41 14.07 19.90
CA MET A 145 -5.30 15.00 20.21
C MET A 145 -3.97 14.49 19.63
N ILE A 146 -3.71 13.19 19.74
CA ILE A 146 -2.48 12.59 19.19
C ILE A 146 -2.45 12.68 17.67
N VAL A 147 -3.58 12.45 17.00
CA VAL A 147 -3.68 12.59 15.54
C VAL A 147 -3.40 14.05 15.12
N GLU A 148 -4.00 15.02 15.79
CA GLU A 148 -3.76 16.44 15.52
C GLU A 148 -2.28 16.82 15.74
N LEU A 149 -1.66 16.33 16.82
CA LEU A 149 -0.24 16.54 17.09
C LEU A 149 0.64 15.91 16.02
N LYS A 150 0.35 14.68 15.58
CA LYS A 150 1.07 14.00 14.49
C LYS A 150 0.96 14.80 13.19
N GLU A 151 -0.20 15.35 12.87
CA GLU A 151 -0.39 16.21 11.69
C GLU A 151 0.38 17.52 11.79
N LYS A 152 0.45 18.14 12.97
CA LYS A 152 1.30 19.32 13.20
C LYS A 152 2.79 18.98 13.05
N MET A 153 3.25 17.87 13.62
CA MET A 153 4.62 17.39 13.46
C MET A 153 4.97 17.11 11.99
N LYS A 154 4.04 16.50 11.24
CA LYS A 154 4.21 16.26 9.80
C LYS A 154 4.39 17.58 9.04
N ARG A 155 3.50 18.56 9.26
CA ARG A 155 3.60 19.89 8.65
C ARG A 155 4.92 20.58 8.96
N GLN A 156 5.38 20.52 10.21
CA GLN A 156 6.67 21.07 10.62
C GLN A 156 7.84 20.36 9.93
N THR A 157 7.78 19.04 9.79
CA THR A 157 8.80 18.25 9.10
C THR A 157 8.87 18.63 7.61
N GLU A 158 7.72 18.80 6.96
CA GLU A 158 7.63 19.26 5.57
C GLU A 158 8.20 20.68 5.41
N GLN A 159 7.92 21.60 6.34
CA GLN A 159 8.50 22.94 6.36
C GLN A 159 10.03 22.91 6.52
N ILE A 160 10.55 22.08 7.44
CA ILE A 160 11.99 21.92 7.65
C ILE A 160 12.66 21.35 6.39
N GLN A 161 12.09 20.31 5.80
CA GLN A 161 12.62 19.71 4.58
C GLN A 161 12.66 20.70 3.42
N PHE A 162 11.61 21.52 3.28
CA PHE A 162 11.57 22.61 2.31
C PHE A 162 12.71 23.63 2.54
N LEU A 163 12.93 24.06 3.78
CA LEU A 163 14.02 24.98 4.12
C LEU A 163 15.40 24.37 3.81
N TYR A 164 15.63 23.09 4.10
CA TYR A 164 16.89 22.42 3.74
C TYR A 164 17.10 22.38 2.24
N THR A 165 16.08 21.98 1.46
CA THR A 165 16.18 21.99 -0.02
C THR A 165 16.44 23.40 -0.56
N MET A 166 15.86 24.43 0.06
CA MET A 166 16.14 25.82 -0.31
C MET A 166 17.61 26.19 -0.03
N LEU A 167 18.13 25.87 1.15
CA LEU A 167 19.53 26.13 1.50
C LEU A 167 20.52 25.39 0.58
N GLU A 168 20.24 24.14 0.24
CA GLU A 168 21.07 23.36 -0.70
C GLU A 168 21.17 24.06 -2.07
N LYS A 169 20.04 24.51 -2.62
CA LYS A 169 20.01 25.22 -3.90
C LYS A 169 20.75 26.56 -3.85
N ILE A 170 20.61 27.31 -2.75
CA ILE A 170 21.36 28.56 -2.54
C ILE A 170 22.87 28.27 -2.46
N SER A 171 23.28 27.20 -1.77
CA SER A 171 24.68 26.81 -1.65
C SER A 171 25.30 26.37 -2.99
N ALA A 172 24.52 25.69 -3.84
CA ALA A 172 24.93 25.29 -5.18
C ALA A 172 25.08 26.51 -6.11
N ASN A 173 24.14 27.46 -6.06
CA ASN A 173 24.23 28.71 -6.84
C ASN A 173 25.40 29.61 -6.39
N HIS A 174 25.83 29.55 -5.12
CA HIS A 174 27.04 30.25 -4.65
C HIS A 174 28.35 29.62 -5.19
N GLN A 175 28.32 28.37 -5.67
CA GLN A 175 29.47 27.74 -6.34
C GLN A 175 29.52 28.04 -7.85
N GLU A 176 28.42 28.50 -8.46
CA GLU A 176 28.33 28.79 -9.90
C GLU A 176 28.18 30.28 -10.27
N THR A 177 28.08 31.20 -9.30
CA THR A 177 27.95 32.65 -9.56
C THR A 177 29.31 33.37 -9.71
N CYS A 178 30.03 33.02 -10.77
CA CYS A 178 30.83 33.97 -11.55
C CYS A 178 30.50 33.77 -13.03
N LYS A 179 29.33 34.25 -13.47
CA LYS A 179 29.05 34.48 -14.89
C LYS A 179 28.56 35.91 -15.05
N GLU A 180 29.51 36.75 -15.45
CA GLU A 180 29.27 38.08 -15.98
C GLU A 180 28.41 37.92 -17.25
N ASP A 181 27.46 38.85 -17.45
CA ASP A 181 26.58 39.02 -18.62
C ASP A 181 25.21 38.30 -18.58
N TYR A 182 24.23 38.88 -17.87
CA TYR A 182 22.82 38.50 -17.96
C TYR A 182 22.10 39.25 -19.09
N SER A 183 21.77 38.52 -20.15
CA SER A 183 20.69 38.85 -21.10
C SER A 183 19.88 37.58 -21.39
N GLY A 184 18.98 37.19 -20.48
CA GLY A 184 18.13 36.00 -20.64
C GLY A 184 17.13 35.82 -19.50
N GLU A 185 15.96 35.24 -19.81
CA GLU A 185 14.82 35.03 -18.92
C GLU A 185 15.21 34.30 -17.62
N ALA A 186 14.83 34.84 -16.45
CA ALA A 186 15.12 34.24 -15.16
C ALA A 186 14.17 33.06 -14.87
N ILE A 187 14.72 31.95 -14.38
CA ILE A 187 13.99 30.72 -14.02
C ILE A 187 14.02 30.56 -12.50
N CYS A 188 12.90 30.14 -11.90
CA CYS A 188 12.78 29.95 -10.46
C CYS A 188 13.51 28.70 -9.99
N ASP A 189 14.42 28.85 -9.03
CA ASP A 189 15.18 27.73 -8.44
C ASP A 189 14.29 26.66 -7.78
N VAL A 190 13.04 26.95 -7.42
CA VAL A 190 12.18 26.03 -6.65
C VAL A 190 11.20 25.25 -7.53
N CYS A 191 10.71 25.84 -8.61
CA CYS A 191 9.68 25.23 -9.46
C CYS A 191 10.09 25.07 -10.93
N ASP A 192 11.31 25.49 -11.30
CA ASP A 192 11.84 25.47 -12.66
C ASP A 192 10.94 26.18 -13.70
N GLU A 193 10.05 27.07 -13.23
CA GLU A 193 9.20 27.90 -14.10
C GLU A 193 9.88 29.24 -14.42
N SER A 194 9.60 29.78 -15.61
CA SER A 194 10.07 31.10 -16.02
C SER A 194 9.37 32.21 -15.22
N CYS A 195 10.16 33.10 -14.63
CA CYS A 195 9.69 34.27 -13.90
C CYS A 195 9.34 35.38 -14.90
N SER A 196 8.07 35.47 -15.30
CA SER A 196 7.62 36.43 -16.32
C SER A 196 7.80 37.89 -15.85
N HIS A 197 8.59 38.66 -16.59
CA HIS A 197 8.64 40.12 -16.50
C HIS A 197 7.42 40.72 -17.20
N ASN A 198 6.38 41.08 -16.45
CA ASN A 198 5.41 42.05 -16.95
C ASN A 198 5.59 43.35 -16.18
N GLY A 199 6.29 44.28 -16.83
CA GLY A 199 6.52 45.61 -16.31
C GLY A 199 5.22 46.38 -16.12
N SER A 200 5.07 46.98 -14.94
CA SER A 200 4.91 48.43 -14.76
C SER A 200 4.61 48.70 -13.29
N ASN A 201 5.58 49.33 -12.63
CA ASN A 201 5.51 49.99 -11.33
C ASN A 201 5.15 49.15 -10.08
N ASN A 202 6.09 49.24 -9.13
CA ASN A 202 6.02 48.96 -7.71
C ASN A 202 6.20 47.49 -7.28
N GLY A 203 7.48 47.15 -7.10
CA GLY A 203 7.90 46.44 -5.89
C GLY A 203 7.99 44.92 -6.02
N LEU A 204 9.00 44.43 -6.72
CA LEU A 204 9.55 43.10 -6.45
C LEU A 204 11.01 43.25 -6.08
N HIS A 205 11.26 43.27 -4.76
CA HIS A 205 12.58 43.17 -4.17
C HIS A 205 13.22 41.86 -4.64
N TYR A 206 14.17 41.99 -5.56
CA TYR A 206 15.16 40.97 -5.83
C TYR A 206 16.01 40.83 -4.57
N CYS A 207 16.09 39.62 -4.00
CA CYS A 207 17.17 39.32 -3.07
C CYS A 207 18.37 38.96 -3.96
N PRO A 208 19.48 39.72 -3.96
CA PRO A 208 20.63 39.49 -4.85
C PRO A 208 21.34 38.12 -4.67
N GLN A 209 20.76 37.22 -3.87
CA GLN A 209 21.35 35.97 -3.45
C GLN A 209 20.45 34.73 -3.69
N THR A 210 19.19 34.86 -4.14
CA THR A 210 18.29 33.69 -4.38
C THR A 210 17.22 33.95 -5.45
N ASP A 211 17.15 33.15 -6.52
CA ASP A 211 16.16 33.29 -7.62
C ASP A 211 14.86 32.51 -7.32
N ILE A 212 14.14 32.88 -6.25
CA ILE A 212 12.89 32.22 -5.83
C ILE A 212 11.68 33.07 -6.23
N CYS A 213 10.73 32.49 -6.97
CA CYS A 213 9.53 33.21 -7.41
C CYS A 213 8.52 33.45 -6.26
N GLN A 214 7.72 34.53 -6.38
CA GLN A 214 6.72 34.88 -5.37
C GLN A 214 5.63 33.81 -5.15
N LYS A 215 5.31 32.99 -6.17
CA LYS A 215 4.36 31.88 -6.02
C LYS A 215 4.88 30.82 -5.04
N CYS A 216 6.17 30.50 -5.13
CA CYS A 216 6.83 29.59 -4.20
C CYS A 216 6.93 30.20 -2.80
N LEU A 217 7.32 31.48 -2.69
CA LEU A 217 7.36 32.19 -1.40
C LEU A 217 5.99 32.24 -0.71
N ASN A 218 4.91 32.55 -1.45
CA ASN A 218 3.56 32.66 -0.86
C ASN A 218 2.91 31.31 -0.53
N LYS A 219 3.34 30.20 -1.15
CA LYS A 219 2.83 28.85 -0.85
C LYS A 219 3.34 28.29 0.48
N TYR A 220 4.51 28.75 0.93
CA TYR A 220 5.18 28.26 2.13
C TYR A 220 5.35 29.34 3.22
N ARG A 221 4.70 30.50 3.03
CA ARG A 221 4.58 31.55 4.06
C ARG A 221 3.60 31.08 5.15
N PRO A 222 3.89 31.27 6.45
CA PRO A 222 2.95 30.97 7.53
C PRO A 222 1.68 31.82 7.46
#